data_AF-A0AAW2PQ90-F1
#
_entry.id   AF-A0AAW2PQ90-F1
#
_cell.length_a   1.000
_cell.length_b   1.000
_cell.length_c   1.000
_cell.angle_alpha   90.00
_cell.angle_beta   90.00
_cell.angle_gamma   90.00
#
_symmetry.space_group_name_H-M   'P 1'
#
loop_
_entity.id
_entity.type
_entity.pdbx_description
1 polymer ?
#
loop_
_entity_poly.entity_id
_entity_poly.type
_entity_poly.pdbx_seq_one_letter_code
_entity_poly.pdbx_strand_id
1 'polypeptide(L)'
;MDYMFSAVASDGWTEEVLTIVGILSLILHHSTKEALTEASKTIILNVPLVSTINNIISEACSKGPALSDHDEGTRTGDVLIFVLLLLFFSLRSIRAALPGIIDFQILLDEGQNMQPLSYVSIRCHDLCKLMHFGSAPVKLIASFCLVELFNGISDYTSRTLVDLKLREGYLSSISAVLEGLIFFNDIRVALNCSLCFSSLTTWRELQVEPMILEKDHWCRLIVEELVMSLSTPSLTTKSLMIHHKPAANVAVALLKLSEIPSWMTKVFDDSSIRSIIQNISPSDVNTELVILFRELLVSGRLNSSHISDLNRVFQACRRQVYTDDNQDSSIEDHMQHVAVNLDHVGKTRTFLFSLVSSHSYPVPPALESYSVAITFTTLIALRVLIIQITYFYPSWYSSLSFPSSGVREHV
;
A
#
# COMPACT_ATOMS: atom_id res chain seq x y z
N MET A 1 29.78 16.63 1.79
CA MET A 1 29.68 15.83 0.55
C MET A 1 31.09 15.42 0.11
N ASP A 2 31.98 16.36 -0.22
CA ASP A 2 33.36 16.04 -0.65
C ASP A 2 34.16 15.20 0.34
N TYR A 3 34.04 15.51 1.64
CA TYR A 3 34.61 14.69 2.71
C TYR A 3 34.10 13.24 2.69
N MET A 4 32.79 13.05 2.49
CA MET A 4 32.17 11.72 2.43
C MET A 4 32.72 10.91 1.25
N PHE A 5 32.84 11.52 0.06
CA PHE A 5 33.40 10.83 -1.11
C PHE A 5 34.89 10.50 -0.93
N SER A 6 35.65 11.41 -0.32
CA SER A 6 37.05 11.15 0.03
C SER A 6 37.19 9.98 1.00
N ALA A 7 36.33 9.92 2.03
CA ALA A 7 36.31 8.85 3.01
C ALA A 7 35.91 7.50 2.38
N VAL A 8 34.87 7.48 1.53
CA VAL A 8 34.47 6.27 0.79
C VAL A 8 35.59 5.76 -0.12
N ALA A 9 36.31 6.66 -0.79
CA ALA A 9 37.40 6.27 -1.69
C ALA A 9 38.64 5.74 -0.96
N SER A 10 38.88 6.18 0.29
CA SER A 10 40.06 5.79 1.08
C SER A 10 39.79 4.59 1.98
N ASP A 11 38.69 4.63 2.73
CA ASP A 11 38.40 3.71 3.83
C ASP A 11 37.14 2.86 3.58
N GLY A 12 36.47 3.05 2.43
CA GLY A 12 35.21 2.41 2.10
C GLY A 12 34.03 2.95 2.92
N TRP A 13 32.95 2.17 2.98
CA TRP A 13 31.73 2.58 3.68
C TRP A 13 31.84 2.39 5.20
N THR A 14 32.51 3.32 5.88
CA THR A 14 32.70 3.29 7.34
C THR A 14 31.43 3.70 8.11
N GLU A 15 31.40 3.45 9.42
CA GLU A 15 30.31 3.89 10.30
C GLU A 15 30.10 5.41 10.26
N GLU A 16 31.19 6.17 10.12
CA GLU A 16 31.15 7.62 9.95
C GLU A 16 30.44 8.01 8.65
N VAL A 17 30.77 7.34 7.54
CA VAL A 17 30.09 7.57 6.25
C VAL A 17 28.61 7.23 6.35
N LEU A 18 28.23 6.12 6.99
CA LEU A 18 26.82 5.76 7.19
C LEU A 18 26.09 6.79 8.06
N THR A 19 26.76 7.34 9.07
CA THR A 19 26.23 8.42 9.90
C THR A 19 26.00 9.68 9.07
N ILE A 20 26.93 10.03 8.17
CA ILE A 20 26.74 11.15 7.22
C ILE A 20 25.52 10.90 6.34
N VAL A 21 25.35 9.70 5.78
CA VAL A 21 24.15 9.36 5.00
C VAL A 21 22.87 9.50 5.84
N GLY A 22 22.92 9.13 7.12
CA GLY A 22 21.82 9.36 8.04
C GLY A 22 21.49 10.85 8.24
N ILE A 23 22.51 11.70 8.37
CA ILE A 23 22.33 13.16 8.46
C ILE A 23 21.71 13.71 7.16
N LEU A 24 22.18 13.28 5.99
CA LEU A 24 21.61 13.67 4.70
C LEU A 24 20.12 13.27 4.63
N SER A 25 19.78 12.07 5.11
CA SER A 25 18.40 11.60 5.19
C SER A 25 17.52 12.48 6.08
N LEU A 26 18.05 12.97 7.21
CA LEU A 26 17.32 13.90 8.09
C LEU A 26 17.13 15.28 7.45
N ILE A 27 18.14 15.79 6.74
CA ILE A 27 18.01 17.04 5.98
C ILE A 27 16.86 16.94 4.97
N LEU A 28 16.83 15.84 4.20
CA LEU A 28 15.77 15.54 3.24
C LEU A 28 14.41 15.37 3.92
N HIS A 29 14.36 14.74 5.09
CA HIS A 29 13.12 14.62 5.86
C HIS A 29 12.54 15.99 6.24
N HIS A 30 13.38 16.90 6.75
CA HIS A 30 12.94 18.23 7.19
C HIS A 30 12.46 19.14 6.05
N SER A 31 12.91 18.90 4.81
CA SER A 31 12.45 19.63 3.62
C SER A 31 10.96 19.49 3.35
N THR A 32 10.38 18.35 3.74
CA THR A 32 8.94 18.10 3.62
C THR A 32 8.09 19.02 4.51
N LYS A 33 8.74 19.72 5.45
CA LYS A 33 8.17 20.73 6.34
C LYS A 33 8.71 22.13 6.03
N GLU A 34 9.14 22.35 4.78
CA GLU A 34 9.69 23.62 4.27
C GLU A 34 10.99 24.09 4.93
N ALA A 35 11.67 23.21 5.69
CA ALA A 35 12.94 23.50 6.33
C ALA A 35 14.11 22.87 5.56
N LEU A 36 15.26 23.56 5.45
CA LEU A 36 16.46 23.01 4.78
C LEU A 36 16.26 22.68 3.29
N THR A 37 15.35 23.37 2.60
CA THR A 37 15.02 23.12 1.19
C THR A 37 16.22 23.28 0.25
N GLU A 38 17.04 24.32 0.42
CA GLU A 38 18.24 24.53 -0.41
C GLU A 38 19.32 23.47 -0.18
N ALA A 39 19.50 23.05 1.08
CA ALA A 39 20.39 21.94 1.40
C ALA A 39 19.89 20.64 0.74
N SER A 40 18.57 20.42 0.76
CA SER A 40 17.94 19.26 0.14
C SER A 40 18.10 19.25 -1.38
N LYS A 41 17.91 20.39 -2.06
CA LYS A 41 18.21 20.53 -3.50
C LYS A 41 19.66 20.18 -3.80
N THR A 42 20.59 20.68 -2.98
CA THR A 42 22.03 20.38 -3.11
C THR A 42 22.31 18.89 -2.98
N ILE A 43 21.64 18.19 -2.07
CA ILE A 43 21.78 16.74 -1.90
C ILE A 43 21.19 15.99 -3.10
N ILE A 44 19.94 16.31 -3.47
CA ILE A 44 19.20 15.62 -4.53
C ILE A 44 19.91 15.73 -5.88
N LEU A 45 20.48 16.89 -6.21
CA LEU A 45 21.11 17.16 -7.50
C LEU A 45 22.63 16.87 -7.49
N ASN A 46 23.16 16.26 -6.44
CA ASN A 46 24.59 15.99 -6.35
C ASN A 46 25.03 14.83 -7.26
N VAL A 47 25.70 15.14 -8.36
CA VAL A 47 26.13 14.17 -9.37
C VAL A 47 27.00 13.02 -8.80
N PRO A 48 28.02 13.27 -7.96
CA PRO A 48 28.80 12.19 -7.35
C PRO A 48 27.96 11.27 -6.46
N LEU A 49 27.01 11.81 -5.70
CA LEU A 49 26.09 11.04 -4.86
C LEU A 49 25.20 10.14 -5.72
N VAL A 50 24.63 10.70 -6.79
CA VAL A 50 23.80 9.97 -7.74
C VAL A 50 24.57 8.80 -8.37
N SER A 51 25.80 9.05 -8.84
CA SER A 51 26.65 7.98 -9.40
C SER A 51 26.97 6.90 -8.37
N THR A 52 27.28 7.29 -7.14
CA THR A 52 27.60 6.35 -6.06
C THR A 52 26.41 5.46 -5.72
N ILE A 53 25.21 6.04 -5.59
CA ILE A 53 23.97 5.31 -5.32
C ILE A 53 23.66 4.36 -6.47
N ASN A 54 23.73 4.83 -7.71
CA ASN A 54 23.46 3.99 -8.89
C ASN A 54 24.39 2.77 -8.94
N ASN A 55 25.68 2.93 -8.59
CA ASN A 55 26.63 1.81 -8.55
C ASN A 55 26.25 0.79 -7.48
N ILE A 56 25.87 1.24 -6.27
CA ILE A 56 25.48 0.33 -5.17
C ILE A 56 24.20 -0.43 -5.53
N ILE A 57 23.19 0.26 -6.06
CA ILE A 57 21.94 -0.37 -6.49
C ILE A 57 22.19 -1.35 -7.63
N SER A 58 22.98 -0.96 -8.63
CA SER A 58 23.34 -1.83 -9.75
C SER A 58 24.09 -3.08 -9.28
N GLU A 59 25.06 -2.93 -8.38
CA GLU A 59 25.80 -4.05 -7.80
C GLU A 59 24.85 -4.99 -7.03
N ALA A 60 24.00 -4.46 -6.15
CA ALA A 60 23.02 -5.25 -5.41
C ALA A 60 22.07 -6.00 -6.35
N CYS A 61 21.47 -5.30 -7.32
CA CYS A 61 20.60 -5.89 -8.33
C CYS A 61 21.29 -6.97 -9.18
N SER A 62 22.61 -6.83 -9.43
CA SER A 62 23.39 -7.79 -10.23
C SER A 62 23.58 -9.14 -9.52
N LYS A 63 23.47 -9.21 -8.19
CA LYS A 63 23.59 -10.45 -7.42
C LYS A 63 22.42 -11.41 -7.65
N GLY A 64 21.27 -10.90 -8.08
CA GLY A 64 20.07 -11.70 -8.32
C GLY A 64 19.70 -12.54 -7.08
N PRO A 65 19.39 -13.84 -7.21
CA PRO A 65 19.02 -14.69 -6.08
C PRO A 65 20.02 -14.75 -4.92
N ALA A 66 21.31 -14.48 -5.16
CA ALA A 66 22.32 -14.48 -4.11
C ALA A 66 22.30 -13.22 -3.22
N LEU A 67 21.45 -12.24 -3.54
CA LEU A 67 21.41 -10.96 -2.82
C LEU A 67 21.10 -11.14 -1.32
N SER A 68 20.14 -12.01 -0.97
CA SER A 68 19.78 -12.26 0.44
C SER A 68 20.97 -12.75 1.27
N ASP A 69 21.80 -13.62 0.71
CA ASP A 69 22.97 -14.17 1.39
C ASP A 69 24.08 -13.13 1.55
N HIS A 70 24.07 -12.11 0.69
CA HIS A 70 25.06 -11.04 0.69
C HIS A 70 24.65 -9.82 1.52
N ASP A 71 23.36 -9.62 1.79
CA ASP A 71 22.85 -8.47 2.55
C ASP A 71 22.47 -8.81 4.00
N GLU A 72 22.06 -10.04 4.33
CA GLU A 72 21.60 -10.37 5.68
C GLU A 72 22.75 -10.37 6.70
N GLY A 73 22.72 -9.41 7.64
CA GLY A 73 23.71 -9.30 8.72
C GLY A 73 25.12 -8.89 8.25
N THR A 74 25.27 -8.38 7.02
CA THR A 74 26.56 -7.97 6.47
C THR A 74 26.70 -6.44 6.41
N ARG A 75 27.95 -5.96 6.37
CA ARG A 75 28.23 -4.53 6.14
C ARG A 75 27.70 -4.04 4.79
N THR A 76 27.71 -4.88 3.76
CA THR A 76 27.13 -4.56 2.45
C THR A 76 25.62 -4.36 2.54
N GLY A 77 24.94 -5.18 3.33
CA GLY A 77 23.52 -5.01 3.63
C GLY A 77 23.23 -3.72 4.38
N ASP A 78 24.04 -3.38 5.39
CA ASP A 78 23.89 -2.10 6.10
C ASP A 78 24.05 -0.91 5.17
N VAL A 79 25.06 -0.92 4.29
CA VAL A 79 25.23 0.12 3.25
C VAL A 79 23.99 0.23 2.38
N LEU A 80 23.48 -0.90 1.88
CA LEU A 80 22.29 -0.93 1.03
C LEU A 80 21.06 -0.37 1.76
N ILE A 81 20.86 -0.71 3.04
CA ILE A 81 19.76 -0.20 3.85
C ILE A 81 19.86 1.32 4.01
N PHE A 82 21.04 1.85 4.33
CA PHE A 82 21.24 3.31 4.45
C PHE A 82 21.01 4.04 3.13
N VAL A 83 21.46 3.46 2.01
CA VAL A 83 21.20 3.99 0.67
C VAL A 83 19.70 3.98 0.36
N LEU A 84 18.97 2.91 0.69
CA LEU A 84 17.53 2.83 0.50
C LEU A 84 16.77 3.84 1.39
N LEU A 85 17.20 4.06 2.63
CA LEU A 85 16.64 5.09 3.49
C LEU A 85 16.84 6.48 2.88
N LEU A 86 18.05 6.78 2.39
CA LEU A 86 18.33 8.05 1.71
C LEU A 86 17.43 8.23 0.48
N LEU A 87 17.25 7.18 -0.31
CA LEU A 87 16.36 7.17 -1.47
C LEU A 87 14.90 7.42 -1.09
N PHE A 88 14.39 6.79 -0.02
CA PHE A 88 13.05 7.04 0.50
C PHE A 88 12.84 8.52 0.84
N PHE A 89 13.75 9.10 1.63
CA PHE A 89 13.64 10.52 2.00
C PHE A 89 13.84 11.44 0.79
N SER A 90 14.66 11.06 -0.18
CA SER A 90 14.82 11.81 -1.43
C SER A 90 13.52 11.85 -2.23
N LEU A 91 12.86 10.70 -2.44
CA LEU A 91 11.59 10.62 -3.17
C LEU A 91 10.51 11.53 -2.56
N ARG A 92 10.43 11.60 -1.23
CA ARG A 92 9.54 12.54 -0.54
C ARG A 92 9.98 13.99 -0.69
N SER A 93 11.27 14.25 -0.45
CA SER A 93 11.86 15.58 -0.52
C SER A 93 11.74 16.20 -1.90
N ILE A 94 11.79 15.41 -2.99
CA ILE A 94 11.69 15.92 -4.36
C ILE A 94 10.37 16.67 -4.56
N ARG A 95 9.25 16.17 -4.02
CA ARG A 95 7.94 16.82 -4.19
C ARG A 95 7.86 18.18 -3.50
N ALA A 96 8.60 18.38 -2.41
CA ALA A 96 8.66 19.64 -1.68
C ALA A 96 9.74 20.59 -2.24
N ALA A 97 10.93 20.06 -2.55
CA ALA A 97 12.10 20.85 -2.91
C ALA A 97 12.19 21.18 -4.41
N LEU A 98 11.62 20.35 -5.29
CA LEU A 98 11.69 20.49 -6.75
C LEU A 98 10.30 20.30 -7.40
N PRO A 99 9.26 21.05 -6.99
CA PRO A 99 7.91 20.86 -7.51
C PRO A 99 7.85 21.17 -9.02
N GLY A 100 7.34 20.22 -9.81
CA GLY A 100 7.14 20.39 -11.25
C GLY A 100 8.41 20.39 -12.11
N ILE A 101 9.59 20.20 -11.50
CA ILE A 101 10.88 20.13 -12.22
C ILE A 101 11.19 18.70 -12.66
N ILE A 102 10.76 17.71 -11.87
CA ILE A 102 11.11 16.30 -12.06
C ILE A 102 10.03 15.57 -12.84
N ASP A 103 10.43 14.97 -13.95
CA ASP A 103 9.63 13.99 -14.68
C ASP A 103 9.76 12.62 -13.99
N PHE A 104 8.70 12.19 -13.33
CA PHE A 104 8.62 10.90 -12.65
C PHE A 104 8.56 9.72 -13.63
N GLN A 105 8.22 9.94 -14.91
CA GLN A 105 8.15 8.85 -15.89
C GLN A 105 9.51 8.22 -16.18
N ILE A 106 10.59 8.98 -16.06
CA ILE A 106 11.97 8.48 -16.21
C ILE A 106 12.26 7.33 -15.22
N LEU A 107 11.57 7.29 -14.09
CA LEU A 107 11.72 6.23 -13.09
C LEU A 107 11.02 4.92 -13.46
N LEU A 108 10.16 4.95 -14.49
CA LEU A 108 9.52 3.78 -15.08
C LEU A 108 10.23 3.27 -16.34
N ASP A 109 11.27 3.96 -16.83
CA ASP A 109 11.97 3.61 -18.06
C ASP A 109 12.61 2.21 -17.99
N GLU A 110 12.54 1.47 -19.11
CA GLU A 110 13.06 0.11 -19.27
C GLU A 110 13.98 -0.01 -20.51
N GLY A 111 15.11 -0.74 -20.42
CA GLY A 111 15.98 -1.00 -21.58
C GLY A 111 17.48 -1.03 -21.30
N GLN A 112 18.28 -1.34 -22.33
CA GLN A 112 19.75 -1.42 -22.26
C GLN A 112 20.46 -0.05 -22.37
N ASN A 113 19.76 0.98 -22.86
CA ASN A 113 20.31 2.34 -23.08
C ASN A 113 19.70 3.36 -22.12
N MET A 114 19.47 2.97 -20.86
CA MET A 114 18.93 3.91 -19.87
C MET A 114 19.90 5.04 -19.59
N GLN A 115 19.43 6.28 -19.74
CA GLN A 115 20.21 7.43 -19.30
C GLN A 115 20.36 7.39 -17.77
N PRO A 116 21.54 7.76 -17.23
CA PRO A 116 21.71 7.94 -15.79
C PRO A 116 20.68 8.93 -15.26
N LEU A 117 20.15 8.65 -14.07
CA LEU A 117 19.31 9.62 -13.38
C LEU A 117 20.14 10.88 -13.11
N SER A 118 19.53 12.06 -13.26
CA SER A 118 20.18 13.35 -12.98
C SER A 118 20.03 13.78 -11.52
N TYR A 119 19.34 12.99 -10.71
CA TYR A 119 19.02 13.27 -9.31
C TYR A 119 18.98 11.98 -8.49
N VAL A 120 19.07 12.12 -7.16
CA VAL A 120 19.05 11.00 -6.21
C VAL A 120 17.68 10.35 -6.22
N SER A 121 17.57 9.24 -6.92
CA SER A 121 16.34 8.44 -7.02
C SER A 121 16.69 7.02 -7.46
N ILE A 122 15.67 6.19 -7.58
CA ILE A 122 15.79 4.77 -7.94
C ILE A 122 14.66 4.42 -8.91
N ARG A 123 14.97 3.56 -9.88
CA ARG A 123 13.97 3.12 -10.86
C ARG A 123 13.08 2.03 -10.27
N CYS A 124 11.83 1.97 -10.74
CA CYS A 124 10.85 0.99 -10.31
C CYS A 124 11.36 -0.46 -10.51
N HIS A 125 12.01 -0.73 -11.64
CA HIS A 125 12.56 -2.06 -11.93
C HIS A 125 13.63 -2.50 -10.92
N ASP A 126 14.48 -1.58 -10.44
CA ASP A 126 15.51 -1.85 -9.43
C ASP A 126 14.86 -2.12 -8.07
N LEU A 127 13.86 -1.31 -7.68
CA LEU A 127 13.07 -1.57 -6.48
C LEU A 127 12.41 -2.95 -6.51
N CYS A 128 11.82 -3.34 -7.66
CA CYS A 128 11.21 -4.66 -7.81
C CYS A 128 12.24 -5.79 -7.67
N LYS A 129 13.45 -5.64 -8.21
CA LYS A 129 14.53 -6.62 -8.04
C LYS A 129 14.97 -6.75 -6.58
N LEU A 130 15.15 -5.63 -5.89
CA LEU A 130 15.51 -5.61 -4.47
C LEU A 130 14.40 -6.23 -3.61
N MET A 131 13.14 -5.93 -3.91
CA MET A 131 11.99 -6.55 -3.25
C MET A 131 11.86 -8.04 -3.56
N HIS A 132 12.25 -8.48 -4.75
CA HIS A 132 12.20 -9.91 -5.11
C HIS A 132 13.33 -10.70 -4.45
N PHE A 133 14.58 -10.20 -4.47
CA PHE A 133 15.76 -10.97 -4.04
C PHE A 133 16.40 -10.58 -2.70
N GLY A 134 16.17 -9.37 -2.18
CA GLY A 134 16.84 -8.90 -0.96
C GLY A 134 16.32 -9.53 0.33
N SER A 135 17.05 -9.39 1.43
CA SER A 135 16.58 -9.81 2.77
C SER A 135 15.37 -9.01 3.26
N ALA A 136 14.73 -9.47 4.34
CA ALA A 136 13.53 -8.83 4.89
C ALA A 136 13.69 -7.31 5.15
N PRO A 137 14.80 -6.81 5.73
CA PRO A 137 15.01 -5.36 5.89
C PRO A 137 15.10 -4.62 4.55
N VAL A 138 15.75 -5.20 3.55
CA VAL A 138 15.86 -4.61 2.21
C VAL A 138 14.50 -4.53 1.54
N LYS A 139 13.72 -5.64 1.55
CA LYS A 139 12.35 -5.66 1.03
C LYS A 139 11.47 -4.60 1.69
N LEU A 140 11.61 -4.44 3.02
CA LEU A 140 10.86 -3.46 3.79
C LEU A 140 11.11 -2.03 3.32
N ILE A 141 12.36 -1.57 3.29
CA ILE A 141 12.64 -0.19 2.86
C ILE A 141 12.36 0.00 1.37
N ALA A 142 12.71 -0.97 0.53
CA ALA A 142 12.42 -0.91 -0.90
C ALA A 142 10.90 -0.80 -1.18
N SER A 143 10.06 -1.50 -0.42
CA SER A 143 8.60 -1.38 -0.54
C SER A 143 8.09 0.02 -0.16
N PHE A 144 8.68 0.67 0.85
CA PHE A 144 8.36 2.07 1.17
C PHE A 144 8.79 3.04 0.07
N CYS A 145 9.99 2.84 -0.49
CA CYS A 145 10.43 3.60 -1.66
C CYS A 145 9.47 3.43 -2.85
N LEU A 146 8.97 2.20 -3.07
CA LEU A 146 8.04 1.93 -4.16
C LEU A 146 6.70 2.65 -3.96
N VAL A 147 6.18 2.68 -2.73
CA VAL A 147 4.98 3.47 -2.39
C VAL A 147 5.20 4.95 -2.68
N GLU A 148 6.33 5.53 -2.27
CA GLU A 148 6.62 6.94 -2.55
C GLU A 148 6.83 7.23 -4.04
N LEU A 149 7.40 6.28 -4.80
CA LEU A 149 7.52 6.41 -6.24
C LEU A 149 6.14 6.37 -6.91
N PHE A 150 5.28 5.44 -6.52
CA PHE A 150 3.93 5.26 -7.07
C PHE A 150 3.01 6.44 -6.74
N ASN A 151 3.10 6.96 -5.52
CA ASN A 151 2.40 8.18 -5.12
C ASN A 151 2.89 9.38 -5.97
N GLY A 152 4.21 9.51 -6.19
CA GLY A 152 4.76 10.57 -7.03
C GLY A 152 4.26 10.52 -8.49
N ILE A 153 4.21 9.33 -9.07
CA ILE A 153 3.67 9.12 -10.43
C ILE A 153 2.17 9.38 -10.48
N SER A 154 1.41 8.91 -9.49
CA SER A 154 -0.04 9.13 -9.41
C SER A 154 -0.37 10.62 -9.27
N ASP A 155 0.37 11.35 -8.43
CA ASP A 155 0.27 12.81 -8.31
C ASP A 155 0.59 13.49 -9.65
N TYR A 156 1.66 13.06 -10.33
CA TYR A 156 2.09 13.63 -11.61
C TYR A 156 1.07 13.41 -12.74
N THR A 157 0.57 12.18 -12.89
CA THR A 157 -0.45 11.79 -13.89
C THR A 157 -1.83 12.39 -13.61
N SER A 158 -2.18 12.66 -12.34
CA SER A 158 -3.43 13.36 -12.01
C SER A 158 -3.42 14.84 -12.42
N ARG A 159 -2.25 15.48 -12.42
CA ARG A 159 -2.07 16.91 -12.72
C ARG A 159 -1.78 17.18 -14.19
N THR A 160 -1.18 16.21 -14.85
CA THR A 160 -0.74 16.32 -16.24
C THR A 160 -1.34 15.14 -17.00
N LEU A 161 -2.08 15.41 -18.10
CA LEU A 161 -2.62 14.39 -19.00
C LEU A 161 -1.48 13.68 -19.75
N VAL A 162 -0.64 12.94 -19.03
CA VAL A 162 0.47 12.20 -19.61
C VAL A 162 0.06 10.75 -19.76
N ASP A 163 0.11 10.30 -21.01
CA ASP A 163 0.01 8.89 -21.35
C ASP A 163 1.26 8.16 -20.84
N LEU A 164 1.07 7.24 -19.90
CA LEU A 164 2.14 6.37 -19.39
C LEU A 164 2.43 5.34 -20.48
N LYS A 165 3.44 5.59 -21.30
CA LYS A 165 3.83 4.66 -22.37
C LYS A 165 4.66 3.51 -21.82
N LEU A 166 4.00 2.56 -21.16
CA LEU A 166 4.66 1.39 -20.57
C LEU A 166 4.45 0.17 -21.45
N ARG A 167 5.48 -0.67 -21.56
CA ARG A 167 5.35 -1.95 -22.24
C ARG A 167 4.47 -2.87 -21.42
N GLU A 168 3.54 -3.56 -22.06
CA GLU A 168 2.62 -4.50 -21.42
C GLU A 168 3.34 -5.52 -20.50
N GLY A 169 4.44 -6.11 -20.98
CA GLY A 169 5.23 -7.08 -20.19
C GLY A 169 5.92 -6.49 -18.94
N TYR A 170 6.16 -5.18 -18.92
CA TYR A 170 6.76 -4.50 -17.77
C TYR A 170 5.78 -4.40 -16.61
N LEU A 171 4.54 -3.97 -16.90
CA LEU A 171 3.48 -3.91 -15.89
C LEU A 171 3.18 -5.29 -15.30
N SER A 172 3.18 -6.33 -16.12
CA SER A 172 3.00 -7.71 -15.66
C SER A 172 4.14 -8.17 -14.74
N SER A 173 5.38 -7.75 -15.04
CA SER A 173 6.54 -8.08 -14.20
C SER A 173 6.46 -7.40 -12.83
N ILE A 174 6.02 -6.14 -12.78
CA ILE A 174 5.77 -5.42 -11.52
C ILE A 174 4.63 -6.12 -10.76
N SER A 175 3.51 -6.42 -11.44
CA SER A 175 2.35 -7.13 -10.88
C SER A 175 2.76 -8.41 -10.15
N ALA A 176 3.57 -9.25 -10.80
CA ALA A 176 4.01 -10.52 -10.24
C ALA A 176 4.84 -10.37 -8.95
N VAL A 177 5.70 -9.33 -8.87
CA VAL A 177 6.47 -9.05 -7.64
C VAL A 177 5.55 -8.57 -6.52
N LEU A 178 4.57 -7.71 -6.82
CA LEU A 178 3.62 -7.19 -5.84
C LEU A 178 2.70 -8.28 -5.31
N GLU A 179 2.09 -9.06 -6.20
CA GLU A 179 1.22 -10.21 -5.88
C GLU A 179 1.96 -11.25 -5.03
N GLY A 180 3.20 -11.58 -5.42
CA GLY A 180 4.04 -12.57 -4.72
C GLY A 180 4.42 -12.17 -3.29
N LEU A 181 4.27 -10.90 -2.91
CA LEU A 181 4.61 -10.38 -1.58
C LEU A 181 3.37 -10.02 -0.72
N ILE A 182 2.15 -10.26 -1.21
CA ILE A 182 0.91 -10.01 -0.44
C ILE A 182 0.84 -10.88 0.83
N PHE A 183 1.39 -12.09 0.78
CA PHE A 183 1.48 -13.00 1.93
C PHE A 183 2.86 -13.02 2.58
N PHE A 184 3.67 -11.98 2.37
CA PHE A 184 4.99 -11.88 2.99
C PHE A 184 4.87 -11.65 4.51
N ASN A 185 5.70 -12.34 5.31
CA ASN A 185 5.61 -12.35 6.77
C ASN A 185 5.62 -10.95 7.42
N ASP A 186 6.36 -9.99 6.86
CA ASP A 186 6.28 -8.60 7.31
C ASP A 186 5.04 -7.92 6.70
N ILE A 187 4.01 -7.73 7.52
CA ILE A 187 2.75 -7.12 7.11
C ILE A 187 2.91 -5.73 6.49
N ARG A 188 3.97 -5.00 6.83
CA ARG A 188 4.22 -3.67 6.26
C ARG A 188 4.64 -3.77 4.80
N VAL A 189 5.47 -4.76 4.46
CA VAL A 189 5.80 -5.08 3.06
C VAL A 189 4.54 -5.44 2.30
N ALA A 190 3.74 -6.37 2.84
CA ALA A 190 2.51 -6.82 2.21
C ALA A 190 1.51 -5.66 1.98
N LEU A 191 1.36 -4.77 2.97
CA LEU A 191 0.51 -3.59 2.85
C LEU A 191 1.03 -2.64 1.77
N ASN A 192 2.33 -2.32 1.77
CA ASN A 192 2.95 -1.49 0.74
C ASN A 192 2.75 -2.10 -0.66
N CYS A 193 2.94 -3.42 -0.80
CA CYS A 193 2.68 -4.14 -2.05
C CYS A 193 1.22 -4.02 -2.49
N SER A 194 0.26 -4.16 -1.57
CA SER A 194 -1.16 -4.03 -1.89
C SER A 194 -1.55 -2.62 -2.33
N LEU A 195 -0.94 -1.58 -1.75
CA LEU A 195 -1.15 -0.18 -2.14
C LEU A 195 -0.58 0.09 -3.52
N CYS A 196 0.67 -0.32 -3.77
CA CYS A 196 1.29 -0.21 -5.08
C CYS A 196 0.50 -0.98 -6.14
N PHE A 197 -0.02 -2.16 -5.81
CA PHE A 197 -0.86 -2.95 -6.71
C PHE A 197 -2.14 -2.20 -7.08
N SER A 198 -2.81 -1.58 -6.10
CA SER A 198 -4.01 -0.77 -6.35
C SER A 198 -3.73 0.40 -7.30
N SER A 199 -2.59 1.08 -7.17
CA SER A 199 -2.22 2.14 -8.12
C SER A 199 -1.90 1.56 -9.51
N LEU A 200 -1.21 0.42 -9.57
CA LEU A 200 -0.88 -0.27 -10.82
C LEU A 200 -2.14 -0.66 -11.60
N THR A 201 -3.17 -1.16 -10.92
CA THR A 201 -4.45 -1.51 -11.54
C THR A 201 -5.14 -0.28 -12.13
N THR A 202 -5.14 0.85 -11.42
CA THR A 202 -5.68 2.11 -11.95
C THR A 202 -4.92 2.57 -13.19
N TRP A 203 -3.59 2.44 -13.20
CA TRP A 203 -2.80 2.78 -14.39
C TRP A 203 -3.09 1.85 -15.57
N ARG A 204 -3.32 0.56 -15.31
CA ARG A 204 -3.65 -0.44 -16.34
C ARG A 204 -5.00 -0.15 -17.00
N GLU A 205 -6.02 0.24 -16.23
CA GLU A 205 -7.32 0.66 -16.78
C GLU A 205 -7.23 1.88 -17.71
N LEU A 206 -6.31 2.79 -17.41
CA LEU A 206 -6.09 3.98 -18.23
C LEU A 206 -5.32 3.67 -19.54
N GLN A 207 -4.55 2.59 -19.59
CA GLN A 207 -3.61 2.28 -20.68
C GLN A 207 -4.02 1.08 -21.56
N VAL A 208 -4.75 0.09 -21.02
CA VAL A 208 -4.93 -1.22 -21.66
C VAL A 208 -6.41 -1.59 -21.74
N GLU A 209 -6.80 -2.18 -22.87
CA GLU A 209 -8.11 -2.79 -23.09
C GLU A 209 -8.35 -3.91 -22.05
N PRO A 210 -9.56 -4.06 -21.46
CA PRO A 210 -9.84 -4.78 -20.21
C PRO A 210 -9.53 -6.30 -20.18
N MET A 211 -9.03 -6.87 -21.28
CA MET A 211 -8.98 -8.31 -21.53
C MET A 211 -7.95 -9.10 -20.68
N ILE A 212 -6.97 -8.42 -20.03
CA ILE A 212 -5.85 -9.11 -19.37
C ILE A 212 -6.22 -9.70 -17.99
N LEU A 213 -7.19 -9.11 -17.27
CA LEU A 213 -7.42 -9.46 -15.87
C LEU A 213 -8.31 -10.70 -15.65
N GLU A 214 -9.00 -11.17 -16.69
CA GLU A 214 -9.85 -12.36 -16.59
C GLU A 214 -9.03 -13.65 -16.35
N LYS A 215 -7.73 -13.63 -16.68
CA LYS A 215 -6.80 -14.77 -16.55
C LYS A 215 -5.83 -14.67 -15.38
N ASP A 216 -5.98 -13.68 -14.51
CA ASP A 216 -5.08 -13.51 -13.38
C ASP A 216 -5.42 -14.50 -12.25
N HIS A 217 -4.66 -15.60 -12.22
CA HIS A 217 -4.82 -16.66 -11.24
C HIS A 217 -4.33 -16.25 -9.85
N TRP A 218 -3.40 -15.29 -9.75
CA TRP A 218 -2.86 -14.84 -8.48
C TRP A 218 -3.82 -13.93 -7.74
N CYS A 219 -4.40 -12.95 -8.44
CA CYS A 219 -5.46 -12.12 -7.88
C CYS A 219 -6.64 -12.95 -7.38
N ARG A 220 -7.05 -13.95 -8.15
CA ARG A 220 -8.12 -14.87 -7.72
C ARG A 220 -7.75 -15.62 -6.44
N LEU A 221 -6.55 -16.19 -6.37
CA LEU A 221 -6.07 -16.89 -5.18
C LEU A 221 -6.06 -15.97 -3.96
N ILE A 222 -5.55 -14.74 -4.09
CA ILE A 222 -5.51 -13.75 -3.00
C ILE A 222 -6.91 -13.47 -2.44
N VAL A 223 -7.90 -13.29 -3.33
CA VAL A 223 -9.27 -12.99 -2.92
C VAL A 223 -9.99 -14.23 -2.36
N GLU A 224 -9.76 -15.42 -2.92
CA GLU A 224 -10.30 -16.68 -2.37
C GLU A 224 -9.78 -16.93 -0.95
N GLU A 225 -8.48 -16.70 -0.70
CA GLU A 225 -7.88 -16.80 0.64
C GLU A 225 -8.41 -15.73 1.61
N LEU A 226 -8.65 -14.50 1.13
CA LEU A 226 -9.32 -13.47 1.92
C LEU A 226 -10.72 -13.93 2.36
N VAL A 227 -11.53 -14.42 1.42
CA VAL A 227 -12.90 -14.87 1.72
C VAL A 227 -12.88 -16.07 2.66
N MET A 228 -11.99 -17.03 2.45
CA MET A 228 -11.83 -18.19 3.33
C MET A 228 -11.46 -17.77 4.75
N SER A 229 -10.47 -16.89 4.89
CA SER A 229 -9.99 -16.43 6.20
C SER A 229 -11.03 -15.64 6.98
N LEU A 230 -11.78 -14.78 6.31
CA LEU A 230 -12.87 -14.03 6.94
C LEU A 230 -14.11 -14.88 7.21
N SER A 231 -14.40 -15.88 6.38
CA SER A 231 -15.58 -16.75 6.54
C SER A 231 -15.40 -17.85 7.58
N THR A 232 -14.16 -18.31 7.79
CA THR A 232 -13.84 -19.41 8.72
C THR A 232 -12.58 -19.14 9.54
N PRO A 233 -12.61 -18.15 10.46
CA PRO A 233 -11.40 -17.72 11.15
C PRO A 233 -10.68 -18.83 11.92
N SER A 234 -11.44 -19.77 12.48
CA SER A 234 -10.94 -20.90 13.27
C SER A 234 -10.10 -21.91 12.49
N LEU A 235 -10.21 -21.94 11.17
CA LEU A 235 -9.43 -22.83 10.29
C LEU A 235 -8.13 -22.20 9.79
N THR A 236 -7.90 -20.92 10.09
CA THR A 236 -6.75 -20.19 9.57
C THR A 236 -5.63 -20.05 10.59
N THR A 237 -4.39 -20.03 10.10
CA THR A 237 -3.23 -19.75 10.95
C THR A 237 -3.21 -18.28 11.35
N LYS A 238 -2.60 -17.96 12.50
CA LYS A 238 -2.43 -16.57 12.96
C LYS A 238 -1.73 -15.68 11.91
N SER A 239 -0.88 -16.24 11.05
CA SER A 239 -0.22 -15.51 9.96
C SER A 239 -1.24 -15.05 8.91
N LEU A 240 -2.10 -15.94 8.44
CA LEU A 240 -3.13 -15.62 7.43
C LEU A 240 -4.11 -14.55 7.93
N MET A 241 -4.44 -14.60 9.22
CA MET A 241 -5.24 -13.58 9.91
C MET A 241 -4.61 -12.18 9.86
N ILE A 242 -3.29 -12.04 9.72
CA ILE A 242 -2.64 -10.72 9.63
C ILE A 242 -2.72 -10.18 8.19
N HIS A 243 -2.86 -11.04 7.18
CA HIS A 243 -2.84 -10.67 5.76
C HIS A 243 -4.20 -10.29 5.17
N HIS A 244 -5.29 -10.31 5.95
CA HIS A 244 -6.61 -9.88 5.45
C HIS A 244 -6.60 -8.42 4.98
N LYS A 245 -5.78 -7.54 5.59
CA LYS A 245 -5.70 -6.12 5.20
C LYS A 245 -5.09 -5.94 3.80
N PRO A 246 -3.87 -6.45 3.51
CA PRO A 246 -3.34 -6.46 2.14
C PRO A 246 -4.29 -7.10 1.12
N ALA A 247 -4.86 -8.27 1.43
CA ALA A 247 -5.72 -8.97 0.51
C ALA A 247 -7.06 -8.24 0.26
N ALA A 248 -7.61 -7.57 1.28
CA ALA A 248 -8.77 -6.69 1.13
C ALA A 248 -8.47 -5.50 0.19
N ASN A 249 -7.28 -4.89 0.28
CA ASN A 249 -6.87 -3.84 -0.65
C ASN A 249 -6.82 -4.34 -2.10
N VAL A 250 -6.32 -5.55 -2.34
CA VAL A 250 -6.34 -6.18 -3.67
C VAL A 250 -7.77 -6.40 -4.14
N ALA A 251 -8.64 -6.99 -3.31
CA ALA A 251 -10.05 -7.20 -3.65
C ALA A 251 -10.77 -5.87 -3.98
N VAL A 252 -10.53 -4.83 -3.19
CA VAL A 252 -11.05 -3.46 -3.42
C VAL A 252 -10.58 -2.90 -4.74
N ALA A 253 -9.29 -3.05 -5.07
CA ALA A 253 -8.74 -2.58 -6.35
C ALA A 253 -9.44 -3.26 -7.55
N LEU A 254 -9.70 -4.57 -7.46
CA LEU A 254 -10.41 -5.33 -8.48
C LEU A 254 -11.91 -4.96 -8.60
N LEU A 255 -12.57 -4.67 -7.48
CA LEU A 255 -13.97 -4.25 -7.46
C LEU A 255 -14.20 -2.85 -8.04
N LYS A 256 -13.16 -2.01 -8.02
CA LYS A 256 -13.21 -0.64 -8.57
C LYS A 256 -13.04 -0.59 -10.09
N LEU A 257 -12.71 -1.72 -10.71
CA LEU A 257 -12.51 -1.77 -12.15
C LEU A 257 -13.83 -1.52 -12.88
N SER A 258 -13.72 -0.87 -14.04
CA SER A 258 -14.80 -0.68 -15.01
C SER A 258 -15.44 -2.00 -15.42
N GLU A 259 -14.61 -3.03 -15.62
CA GLU A 259 -15.03 -4.42 -15.83
C GLU A 259 -14.53 -5.31 -14.68
N ILE A 260 -15.41 -5.58 -13.72
CA ILE A 260 -15.10 -6.46 -12.58
C ILE A 260 -14.93 -7.90 -13.09
N PRO A 261 -13.83 -8.61 -12.74
CA PRO A 261 -13.62 -9.98 -13.17
C PRO A 261 -14.80 -10.89 -12.81
N SER A 262 -15.28 -11.67 -13.78
CA SER A 262 -16.51 -12.47 -13.64
C SER A 262 -16.47 -13.46 -12.48
N TRP A 263 -15.28 -14.02 -12.18
CA TRP A 263 -15.04 -14.94 -11.07
C TRP A 263 -15.25 -14.30 -9.69
N MET A 264 -15.12 -12.97 -9.54
CA MET A 264 -15.35 -12.27 -8.26
C MET A 264 -16.78 -12.49 -7.77
N THR A 265 -17.75 -12.62 -8.69
CA THR A 265 -19.15 -12.91 -8.33
C THR A 265 -19.33 -14.27 -7.67
N LYS A 266 -18.49 -15.24 -8.02
CA LYS A 266 -18.53 -16.59 -7.43
C LYS A 266 -17.81 -16.63 -6.09
N VAL A 267 -16.76 -15.83 -5.93
CA VAL A 267 -16.00 -15.74 -4.68
C VAL A 267 -16.76 -14.93 -3.62
N PHE A 268 -17.41 -13.83 -4.01
CA PHE A 268 -18.31 -13.05 -3.15
C PHE A 268 -19.78 -13.37 -3.46
N ASP A 269 -20.18 -14.63 -3.22
CA ASP A 269 -21.58 -15.04 -3.32
C ASP A 269 -22.38 -14.72 -2.04
N ASP A 270 -23.71 -14.93 -2.07
CA ASP A 270 -24.58 -14.64 -0.92
C ASP A 270 -24.15 -15.37 0.35
N SER A 271 -23.70 -16.62 0.20
CA SER A 271 -23.32 -17.48 1.32
C SER A 271 -22.01 -17.02 1.95
N SER A 272 -21.03 -16.67 1.13
CA SER A 272 -19.70 -16.23 1.53
C SER A 272 -19.79 -14.87 2.22
N ILE A 273 -20.50 -13.90 1.62
CA ILE A 273 -20.71 -12.58 2.23
C ILE A 273 -21.41 -12.70 3.58
N ARG A 274 -22.46 -13.52 3.67
CA ARG A 274 -23.17 -13.77 4.93
C ARG A 274 -22.24 -14.37 5.99
N SER A 275 -21.45 -15.38 5.61
CA SER A 275 -20.49 -16.03 6.52
C SER A 275 -19.45 -15.04 7.02
N ILE A 276 -18.90 -14.19 6.15
CA ILE A 276 -17.97 -13.13 6.54
C ILE A 276 -18.61 -12.21 7.58
N ILE A 277 -19.81 -11.66 7.30
CA ILE A 277 -20.47 -10.71 8.21
C ILE A 277 -20.75 -11.35 9.58
N GLN A 278 -21.12 -12.63 9.61
CA GLN A 278 -21.39 -13.36 10.85
C GLN A 278 -20.15 -13.60 11.71
N ASN A 279 -18.96 -13.64 11.10
CA ASN A 279 -17.71 -13.92 11.79
C ASN A 279 -16.90 -12.67 12.16
N ILE A 280 -17.31 -11.48 11.69
CA ILE A 280 -16.65 -10.22 12.08
C ILE A 280 -17.12 -9.80 13.46
N SER A 281 -16.18 -9.75 14.42
CA SER A 281 -16.42 -9.09 15.71
C SER A 281 -16.42 -7.57 15.53
N PRO A 282 -17.24 -6.82 16.28
CA PRO A 282 -17.16 -5.37 16.37
C PRO A 282 -15.75 -4.82 16.66
N SER A 283 -14.91 -5.57 17.39
CA SER A 283 -13.52 -5.22 17.70
C SER A 283 -12.56 -5.36 16.52
N ASP A 284 -12.93 -6.16 15.52
CA ASP A 284 -12.05 -6.53 14.40
C ASP A 284 -12.29 -5.65 13.17
N VAL A 285 -13.29 -4.76 13.26
CA VAL A 285 -13.63 -3.81 12.19
C VAL A 285 -12.49 -2.81 12.00
N ASN A 286 -11.96 -2.76 10.78
CA ASN A 286 -10.91 -1.83 10.37
C ASN A 286 -11.24 -1.13 9.05
N THR A 287 -10.43 -0.16 8.68
CA THR A 287 -10.61 0.67 7.48
C THR A 287 -10.68 -0.18 6.21
N GLU A 288 -9.81 -1.18 6.06
CA GLU A 288 -9.76 -2.03 4.86
C GLU A 288 -11.05 -2.84 4.68
N LEU A 289 -11.60 -3.41 5.77
CA LEU A 289 -12.88 -4.12 5.73
C LEU A 289 -14.06 -3.18 5.40
N VAL A 290 -14.07 -1.97 5.97
CA VAL A 290 -15.12 -0.98 5.67
C VAL A 290 -15.09 -0.59 4.19
N ILE A 291 -13.90 -0.36 3.63
CA ILE A 291 -13.75 -0.05 2.20
C ILE A 291 -14.16 -1.25 1.34
N LEU A 292 -13.81 -2.49 1.73
CA LEU A 292 -14.24 -3.69 1.03
C LEU A 292 -15.77 -3.79 0.94
N PHE A 293 -16.49 -3.65 2.06
CA PHE A 293 -17.95 -3.69 2.04
C PHE A 293 -18.57 -2.54 1.26
N ARG A 294 -17.95 -1.35 1.29
CA ARG A 294 -18.38 -0.23 0.47
C ARG A 294 -18.30 -0.57 -1.02
N GLU A 295 -17.19 -1.14 -1.48
CA GLU A 295 -17.06 -1.50 -2.90
C GLU A 295 -17.95 -2.69 -3.30
N LEU A 296 -18.19 -3.64 -2.39
CA LEU A 296 -19.20 -4.69 -2.59
C LEU A 296 -20.62 -4.11 -2.72
N LEU A 297 -20.94 -3.05 -1.97
CA LEU A 297 -22.22 -2.33 -2.11
C LEU A 297 -22.31 -1.62 -3.47
N VAL A 298 -21.28 -0.87 -3.84
CA VAL A 298 -21.24 -0.11 -5.10
C VAL A 298 -21.34 -1.02 -6.32
N SER A 299 -20.72 -2.20 -6.25
CA SER A 299 -20.79 -3.23 -7.31
C SER A 299 -22.08 -4.07 -7.28
N GLY A 300 -23.05 -3.74 -6.42
CA GLY A 300 -24.35 -4.42 -6.35
C GLY A 300 -24.29 -5.86 -5.81
N ARG A 301 -23.25 -6.20 -5.03
CA ARG A 301 -23.05 -7.55 -4.45
C ARG A 301 -23.75 -7.74 -3.11
N LEU A 302 -24.08 -6.66 -2.40
CA LEU A 302 -24.79 -6.73 -1.12
C LEU A 302 -26.31 -6.65 -1.32
N ASN A 303 -27.05 -7.55 -0.66
CA ASN A 303 -28.51 -7.48 -0.60
C ASN A 303 -28.99 -6.79 0.70
N SER A 304 -30.31 -6.61 0.83
CA SER A 304 -30.93 -5.93 1.97
C SER A 304 -30.64 -6.62 3.31
N SER A 305 -30.51 -7.95 3.35
CA SER A 305 -30.14 -8.70 4.56
C SER A 305 -28.70 -8.37 4.96
N HIS A 306 -27.77 -8.47 4.02
CA HIS A 306 -26.35 -8.16 4.28
C HIS A 306 -26.18 -6.72 4.79
N ILE A 307 -26.88 -5.76 4.19
CA ILE A 307 -26.84 -4.34 4.61
C ILE A 307 -27.36 -4.18 6.04
N SER A 308 -28.44 -4.87 6.40
CA SER A 308 -29.00 -4.83 7.76
C SER A 308 -28.01 -5.40 8.79
N ASP A 309 -27.41 -6.55 8.48
CA ASP A 309 -26.44 -7.22 9.35
C ASP A 309 -25.16 -6.39 9.53
N LEU A 310 -24.61 -5.84 8.45
CA LEU A 310 -23.45 -4.94 8.51
C LEU A 310 -23.73 -3.68 9.33
N ASN A 311 -24.92 -3.08 9.18
CA ASN A 311 -25.32 -1.94 10.00
C ASN A 311 -25.32 -2.28 11.49
N ARG A 312 -25.74 -3.49 11.86
CA ARG A 312 -25.71 -3.96 13.25
C ARG A 312 -24.27 -4.10 13.76
N VAL A 313 -23.37 -4.68 12.96
CA VAL A 313 -21.93 -4.81 13.29
C VAL A 313 -21.28 -3.44 13.49
N PHE A 314 -21.47 -2.51 12.54
CA PHE A 314 -20.88 -1.17 12.63
C PHE A 314 -21.46 -0.34 13.79
N GLN A 315 -22.75 -0.49 14.10
CA GLN A 315 -23.33 0.15 15.29
C GLN A 315 -22.73 -0.42 16.58
N ALA A 316 -22.50 -1.73 16.65
CA ALA A 316 -21.86 -2.34 17.81
C ALA A 316 -20.40 -1.88 17.97
N CYS A 317 -19.64 -1.82 16.88
CA CYS A 317 -18.26 -1.30 16.87
C CYS A 317 -18.23 0.15 17.36
N ARG A 318 -19.13 1.01 16.85
CA ARG A 318 -19.25 2.39 17.31
C ARG A 318 -19.52 2.51 18.81
N ARG A 319 -20.35 1.63 19.39
CA ARG A 319 -20.62 1.64 20.84
C ARG A 319 -19.39 1.27 21.65
N GLN A 320 -18.57 0.33 21.18
CA GLN A 320 -17.32 -0.06 21.87
C GLN A 320 -16.33 1.09 21.93
N VAL A 321 -16.11 1.80 20.82
CA VAL A 321 -15.18 2.95 20.78
C VAL A 321 -15.54 4.01 21.84
N TYR A 322 -16.81 4.37 21.99
CA TYR A 322 -17.24 5.32 23.02
C TYR A 322 -17.21 4.77 24.46
N THR A 323 -17.11 3.45 24.63
CA THR A 323 -17.04 2.81 25.95
C THR A 323 -15.58 2.70 26.41
N ASP A 324 -14.65 2.43 25.47
CA ASP A 324 -13.21 2.33 25.72
C ASP A 324 -12.56 3.69 25.98
N ASP A 325 -13.10 4.80 25.45
CA ASP A 325 -12.64 6.18 25.74
C ASP A 325 -12.76 6.58 27.24
N ASN A 326 -13.52 5.83 28.06
CA ASN A 326 -13.63 6.06 29.51
C ASN A 326 -12.63 5.26 30.35
N GLN A 327 -11.84 4.37 29.74
CA GLN A 327 -10.85 3.51 30.40
C GLN A 327 -9.66 3.24 29.48
N ASP A 328 -8.78 4.22 29.29
CA ASP A 328 -7.38 4.12 29.71
C ASP A 328 -6.49 5.20 29.07
N SER A 329 -5.75 5.86 29.96
CA SER A 329 -4.53 6.57 29.67
C SER A 329 -3.35 5.60 29.55
N SER A 330 -2.45 5.92 28.63
CA SER A 330 -1.04 5.47 28.53
C SER A 330 -0.79 4.01 28.15
N ILE A 331 -0.40 3.81 26.89
CA ILE A 331 0.64 2.85 26.51
C ILE A 331 1.47 3.49 25.39
N GLU A 332 2.45 4.30 25.77
CA GLU A 332 3.53 4.75 24.88
C GLU A 332 4.84 4.38 25.56
N ASP A 333 5.20 3.10 25.56
CA ASP A 333 6.52 2.68 26.06
C ASP A 333 6.92 1.26 25.63
N HIS A 334 7.14 1.04 24.33
CA HIS A 334 7.72 -0.25 23.87
C HIS A 334 8.85 -0.15 22.83
N MET A 335 9.29 1.05 22.43
CA MET A 335 10.47 1.20 21.56
C MET A 335 11.75 1.62 22.29
N GLN A 336 11.66 2.13 23.51
CA GLN A 336 12.83 2.64 24.25
C GLN A 336 13.82 1.53 24.65
N HIS A 337 13.35 0.28 24.83
CA HIS A 337 14.16 -0.80 25.41
C HIS A 337 15.06 -1.57 24.42
N VAL A 338 14.80 -1.50 23.10
CA VAL A 338 15.62 -2.19 22.07
C VAL A 338 16.84 -1.36 21.66
N ALA A 339 16.79 -0.04 21.81
CA ALA A 339 17.85 0.86 21.36
C ALA A 339 19.08 0.93 22.30
N VAL A 340 18.96 0.43 23.53
CA VAL A 340 19.99 0.57 24.58
C VAL A 340 21.26 -0.23 24.26
N ASN A 341 21.17 -1.32 23.48
CA ASN A 341 22.28 -2.21 23.14
C ASN A 341 22.82 -2.09 21.70
N LEU A 342 22.38 -1.09 20.93
CA LEU A 342 22.85 -0.88 19.56
C LEU A 342 24.08 0.05 19.52
N ASP A 343 24.95 -0.21 18.56
CA ASP A 343 26.02 0.71 18.15
C ASP A 343 25.44 2.01 17.56
N HIS A 344 26.30 2.99 17.28
CA HIS A 344 25.85 4.30 16.78
C HIS A 344 25.14 4.20 15.42
N VAL A 345 25.60 3.29 14.55
CA VAL A 345 24.98 3.02 13.25
C VAL A 345 23.62 2.35 13.42
N GLY A 346 23.50 1.34 14.27
CA GLY A 346 22.25 0.67 14.60
C GLY A 346 21.23 1.63 15.21
N LYS A 347 21.63 2.54 16.09
CA LYS A 347 20.77 3.60 16.63
C LYS A 347 20.27 4.54 15.54
N THR A 348 21.16 5.00 14.66
CA THR A 348 20.82 5.86 13.53
C THR A 348 19.83 5.18 12.59
N ARG A 349 20.08 3.92 12.24
CA ARG A 349 19.20 3.10 11.40
C ARG A 349 17.82 2.94 12.03
N THR A 350 17.75 2.57 13.30
CA THR A 350 16.46 2.43 14.02
C THR A 350 15.71 3.74 14.09
N PHE A 351 16.39 4.86 14.31
CA PHE A 351 15.77 6.18 14.31
C PHE A 351 15.19 6.55 12.94
N LEU A 352 15.97 6.44 11.87
CA LEU A 352 15.48 6.69 10.51
C LEU A 352 14.32 5.77 10.15
N PHE A 353 14.40 4.50 10.55
CA PHE A 353 13.32 3.53 10.35
C PHE A 353 12.03 3.92 11.09
N SER A 354 12.15 4.43 12.31
CA SER A 354 11.00 4.94 13.06
C SER A 354 10.32 6.10 12.33
N LEU A 355 11.11 6.99 11.70
CA LEU A 355 10.61 8.08 10.87
C LEU A 355 9.92 7.58 9.60
N VAL A 356 10.45 6.57 8.93
CA VAL A 356 9.77 5.94 7.79
C VAL A 356 8.41 5.41 8.23
N SER A 357 8.39 4.60 9.30
CA SER A 357 7.16 3.95 9.79
C SER A 357 6.10 4.95 10.25
N SER A 358 6.49 6.03 10.95
CA SER A 358 5.56 7.05 11.47
C SER A 358 4.91 7.91 10.38
N HIS A 359 5.49 7.93 9.17
CA HIS A 359 4.99 8.73 8.05
C HIS A 359 4.32 7.91 6.95
N SER A 360 4.47 6.58 6.98
CA SER A 360 3.82 5.66 6.05
C SER A 360 2.53 5.07 6.60
N TYR A 361 2.35 5.09 7.92
CA TYR A 361 1.06 4.96 8.57
C TYR A 361 0.76 6.32 9.20
N PRO A 362 -0.20 7.10 8.71
CA PRO A 362 -0.73 8.16 9.55
C PRO A 362 -1.21 7.47 10.83
N VAL A 363 -0.52 7.72 11.95
CA VAL A 363 -1.20 7.73 13.24
C VAL A 363 -2.40 8.63 12.98
N PRO A 364 -3.64 8.13 13.14
CA PRO A 364 -4.79 9.00 13.02
C PRO A 364 -4.46 10.20 13.92
N PRO A 365 -4.40 11.44 13.41
CA PRO A 365 -4.43 12.58 14.31
C PRO A 365 -5.62 12.30 15.20
N ALA A 366 -5.39 12.34 16.52
CA ALA A 366 -6.30 11.93 17.59
C ALA A 366 -7.74 11.75 17.08
N LEU A 367 -8.33 10.57 17.34
CA LEU A 367 -9.67 10.11 16.94
C LEU A 367 -10.81 11.16 17.03
N GLU A 368 -10.57 12.33 17.61
CA GLU A 368 -11.45 13.48 17.72
C GLU A 368 -11.83 14.17 16.39
N SER A 369 -11.04 14.10 15.30
CA SER A 369 -11.32 14.95 14.12
C SER A 369 -11.74 14.23 12.82
N TYR A 370 -11.29 13.00 12.58
CA TYR A 370 -11.64 12.26 11.35
C TYR A 370 -12.70 11.17 11.56
N SER A 371 -12.96 10.78 12.81
CA SER A 371 -14.12 9.95 13.19
C SER A 371 -15.45 10.70 13.05
N VAL A 372 -15.44 12.00 12.76
CA VAL A 372 -16.65 12.72 12.37
C VAL A 372 -16.73 12.77 10.85
N ALA A 373 -15.65 13.08 10.12
CA ALA A 373 -15.70 13.28 8.68
C ALA A 373 -15.92 12.00 7.86
N ILE A 374 -15.19 10.90 8.11
CA ILE A 374 -15.41 9.64 7.37
C ILE A 374 -16.78 9.07 7.71
N THR A 375 -17.20 9.19 8.96
CA THR A 375 -18.52 8.77 9.44
C THR A 375 -19.62 9.64 8.87
N PHE A 376 -19.41 10.95 8.64
CA PHE A 376 -20.39 11.85 8.03
C PHE A 376 -20.51 11.64 6.52
N THR A 377 -19.41 11.53 5.77
CA THR A 377 -19.48 11.35 4.31
C THR A 377 -20.02 9.97 3.95
N THR A 378 -19.69 8.94 4.76
CA THR A 378 -20.22 7.58 4.59
C THR A 378 -21.67 7.48 5.09
N LEU A 379 -22.07 8.18 6.18
CA LEU A 379 -23.49 8.29 6.56
C LEU A 379 -24.31 9.11 5.57
N ILE A 380 -23.77 10.17 4.99
CA ILE A 380 -24.46 11.00 4.00
C ILE A 380 -24.61 10.20 2.72
N ALA A 381 -23.57 9.49 2.26
CA ALA A 381 -23.69 8.58 1.13
C ALA A 381 -24.72 7.47 1.42
N LEU A 382 -24.68 6.81 2.59
CA LEU A 382 -25.67 5.79 2.96
C LEU A 382 -27.08 6.37 3.12
N ARG A 383 -27.25 7.57 3.72
CA ARG A 383 -28.55 8.23 3.87
C ARG A 383 -29.10 8.73 2.55
N VAL A 384 -28.28 9.31 1.69
CA VAL A 384 -28.69 9.74 0.34
C VAL A 384 -29.08 8.52 -0.50
N LEU A 385 -28.35 7.41 -0.38
CA LEU A 385 -28.68 6.14 -1.05
C LEU A 385 -29.96 5.51 -0.49
N ILE A 386 -30.15 5.48 0.84
CA ILE A 386 -31.39 5.00 1.48
C ILE A 386 -32.58 5.89 1.09
N ILE A 387 -32.41 7.22 1.04
CA ILE A 387 -33.47 8.14 0.60
C ILE A 387 -33.79 7.93 -0.88
N GLN A 388 -32.79 7.75 -1.76
CA GLN A 388 -33.02 7.45 -3.18
C GLN A 388 -33.75 6.12 -3.40
N ILE A 389 -33.39 5.07 -2.66
CA ILE A 389 -34.07 3.77 -2.72
C ILE A 389 -35.51 3.87 -2.20
N THR A 390 -35.73 4.64 -1.13
CA THR A 390 -37.06 4.77 -0.50
C THR A 390 -38.00 5.71 -1.28
N TYR A 391 -37.48 6.73 -1.97
CA TYR A 391 -38.30 7.70 -2.72
C TYR A 391 -38.48 7.38 -4.21
N PHE A 392 -37.52 6.74 -4.89
CA PHE A 392 -37.60 6.49 -6.33
C PHE A 392 -38.12 5.09 -6.72
N TYR A 393 -38.24 4.14 -5.77
CA TYR A 393 -38.82 2.81 -6.03
C TYR A 393 -40.00 2.43 -5.12
N PRO A 394 -41.15 3.14 -5.13
CA PRO A 394 -42.34 2.68 -4.40
C PRO A 394 -43.05 1.48 -5.05
N SER A 395 -42.76 1.15 -6.32
CA SER A 395 -43.65 0.30 -7.13
C SER A 395 -43.37 -1.21 -7.11
N TRP A 396 -42.31 -1.68 -6.44
CA TRP A 396 -42.01 -3.12 -6.38
C TRP A 396 -42.71 -3.87 -5.25
N TYR A 397 -43.39 -3.17 -4.33
CA TYR A 397 -44.13 -3.81 -3.23
C TYR A 397 -45.58 -4.17 -3.58
N SER A 398 -46.09 -3.81 -4.76
CA SER A 398 -47.52 -3.94 -5.10
C SER A 398 -47.86 -5.09 -6.07
N SER A 399 -46.89 -5.84 -6.57
CA SER A 399 -47.12 -6.89 -7.57
C SER A 399 -46.57 -8.25 -7.14
N LEU A 400 -47.03 -8.73 -5.98
CA LEU A 400 -46.96 -10.14 -5.58
C LEU A 400 -48.31 -10.55 -4.97
N SER A 401 -49.38 -10.44 -5.75
CA SER A 401 -50.63 -11.17 -5.53
C SER A 401 -50.55 -12.51 -6.27
N PHE A 402 -50.47 -13.59 -5.49
CA PHE A 402 -50.46 -14.98 -5.95
C PHE A 402 -51.65 -15.32 -6.87
N PRO A 403 -51.47 -16.17 -7.90
CA PRO A 403 -52.60 -16.72 -8.64
C PRO A 403 -53.26 -17.85 -7.84
N SER A 404 -54.53 -17.66 -7.49
CA SER A 404 -55.38 -18.73 -6.96
C SER A 404 -55.73 -19.71 -8.06
N SER A 405 -55.41 -20.98 -7.83
CA SER A 405 -55.91 -22.14 -8.57
C SER A 405 -57.44 -22.17 -8.62
N GLY A 406 -58.01 -22.29 -9.82
CA GLY A 406 -59.44 -22.54 -10.04
C GLY A 406 -59.63 -23.40 -11.29
N VAL A 407 -60.10 -24.63 -11.09
CA VAL A 407 -60.39 -25.65 -12.09
C VAL A 407 -61.86 -25.57 -12.51
N ARG A 408 -62.14 -25.84 -13.81
CA ARG A 408 -63.44 -26.12 -14.48
C ARG A 408 -64.40 -24.93 -14.62
N GLU A 409 -65.17 -24.77 -15.70
CA GLU A 409 -65.98 -25.76 -16.44
C GLU A 409 -66.43 -25.23 -17.84
N HIS A 410 -66.95 -26.15 -18.66
CA HIS A 410 -67.45 -26.05 -20.04
C HIS A 410 -68.31 -24.81 -20.41
N VAL A 411 -68.18 -24.31 -21.65
CA VAL A 411 -68.99 -24.61 -22.86
C VAL A 411 -68.22 -24.15 -24.10
#